data_AF-A0A2D9TBI1-F1
#
_entry.id   AF-A0A2D9TBI1-F1
#
_cell.length_a   1.000
_cell.length_b   1.000
_cell.length_c   1.000
_cell.angle_alpha   90.00
_cell.angle_beta   90.00
_cell.angle_gamma   90.00
#
_symmetry.space_group_name_H-M   'P 1'
#
loop_
_entity.id
_entity.type
_entity.pdbx_description
1 polymer ?
#
loop_
_entity_poly.entity_id
_entity_poly.type
_entity_poly.pdbx_seq_one_letter_code
_entity_poly.pdbx_strand_id
1 'polypeptide(L)'
;MSVSTREARAALGGRSLDIRNLEHDPRTAQLGLEGADTDGDGRVDGEELDRLVATLDRMDGRRDGRIGGRPGARRSAARSTAQRALQAVAEAAGADALAAAAAEGLDLRTAVTFVGVTHSSLGEARGLRERGVPVELVRDVGTAEPDQGWGPGGPVPLGTEAQRRRFVHGLDLPPPVARDVAAVLAGTSSRGRGEIAALARQWAGAYHGQPIPERLVLSGHGDGEVVFETNGDRIARADVLALARAMPGAAKHLRHVHVAACQHGYEPRTEPYFDAFPNLRSVWGYAGFAPSGATARAHQARWERATRSDTDRAAVHAALAQGTRRAVAVAVHRRGEAWEGPPVEPLPDLGARARAGAADFGRLFRGELVVTRPGEGFGADHYQTLQSLTAHHDFADQSDDYRAFWTQRREQTLRLRFFTSHVAPTFERVHGPRLDRAYAALDLARPDFGSLTRAETLAAVARFDAAFRDAGAPSELRAARDLLVEGLVQLDPARIPVEWL
;
A
#
# COMPACT_ATOMS: atom_id res chain seq x y z
N MET A 1 13.72 18.87 -5.10
CA MET A 1 13.76 18.16 -6.38
C MET A 1 13.33 19.17 -7.44
N SER A 2 14.15 19.47 -8.45
CA SER A 2 13.77 20.35 -9.57
C SER A 2 13.39 19.48 -10.77
N VAL A 3 12.21 19.67 -11.35
CA VAL A 3 11.85 19.12 -12.67
C VAL A 3 12.00 20.24 -13.69
N SER A 4 12.79 19.99 -14.73
CA SER A 4 12.97 20.92 -15.86
C SER A 4 11.93 20.69 -16.95
N THR A 5 11.65 21.71 -17.76
CA THR A 5 10.79 21.62 -18.95
C THR A 5 11.18 20.46 -19.88
N ARG A 6 12.48 20.16 -19.97
CA ARG A 6 13.02 19.05 -20.76
C ARG A 6 12.60 17.68 -20.22
N GLU A 7 12.59 17.51 -18.90
CA GLU A 7 12.15 16.26 -18.25
C GLU A 7 10.62 16.09 -18.36
N ALA A 8 9.86 17.18 -18.28
CA ALA A 8 8.41 17.15 -18.52
C ALA A 8 8.07 16.77 -19.96
N ARG A 9 8.74 17.38 -20.95
CA ARG A 9 8.63 17.00 -22.38
C ARG A 9 9.02 15.54 -22.62
N ALA A 10 10.11 15.08 -22.00
CA ALA A 10 10.56 13.70 -22.13
C ALA A 10 9.56 12.70 -21.52
N ALA A 11 8.92 13.05 -20.41
CA ALA A 11 7.86 12.23 -19.79
C ALA A 11 6.59 12.16 -20.67
N LEU A 12 6.28 13.25 -21.36
CA LEU A 12 5.10 13.34 -22.22
C LEU A 12 5.34 12.81 -23.63
N GLY A 13 6.59 12.68 -24.09
CA GLY A 13 6.91 12.02 -25.35
C GLY A 13 6.29 12.68 -26.59
N GLY A 14 6.00 13.99 -26.55
CA GLY A 14 5.31 14.71 -27.62
C GLY A 14 3.78 14.57 -27.62
N ARG A 15 3.19 13.98 -26.57
CA ARG A 15 1.73 13.78 -26.44
C ARG A 15 1.04 15.00 -25.85
N SER A 16 -0.21 15.22 -26.26
CA SER A 16 -1.07 16.28 -25.73
C SER A 16 -1.83 15.83 -24.48
N LEU A 17 -1.81 16.64 -23.42
CA LEU A 17 -2.52 16.41 -22.15
C LEU A 17 -3.93 16.95 -22.21
N ASP A 18 -4.93 16.16 -21.83
CA ASP A 18 -6.31 16.67 -21.68
C ASP A 18 -6.40 17.63 -20.47
N ILE A 19 -6.56 18.93 -20.72
CA ILE A 19 -6.64 19.96 -19.69
C ILE A 19 -7.93 19.85 -18.88
N ARG A 20 -9.02 19.39 -19.51
CA ARG A 20 -10.32 19.29 -18.84
C ARG A 20 -10.22 18.26 -17.72
N ASN A 21 -9.51 17.16 -17.93
CA ASN A 21 -9.23 16.18 -16.88
C ASN A 21 -8.37 16.75 -15.74
N LEU A 22 -7.45 17.67 -16.03
CA LEU A 22 -6.64 18.35 -15.02
C LEU A 22 -7.46 19.40 -14.26
N GLU A 23 -8.38 20.10 -14.89
CA GLU A 23 -9.21 21.12 -14.23
C GLU A 23 -10.22 20.52 -13.26
N HIS A 24 -10.68 19.30 -13.50
CA HIS A 24 -11.58 18.59 -12.60
C HIS A 24 -10.84 17.90 -11.44
N ASP A 25 -9.50 17.86 -11.47
CA ASP A 25 -8.71 17.35 -10.37
C ASP A 25 -8.50 18.46 -9.32
N PRO A 26 -8.94 18.28 -8.05
CA PRO A 26 -8.81 19.29 -6.99
C PRO A 26 -7.37 19.78 -6.76
N ARG A 27 -6.37 18.99 -7.14
CA ARG A 27 -4.94 19.31 -7.06
C ARG A 27 -4.51 20.38 -8.07
N THR A 28 -5.23 20.49 -9.18
CA THR A 28 -4.89 21.29 -10.36
C THR A 28 -5.96 22.32 -10.73
N ALA A 29 -7.20 22.14 -10.28
CA ALA A 29 -8.34 23.06 -10.47
C ALA A 29 -8.01 24.51 -10.06
N GLN A 30 -7.18 24.69 -9.03
CA GLN A 30 -6.82 25.99 -8.49
C GLN A 30 -5.74 26.72 -9.31
N LEU A 31 -5.19 26.07 -10.33
CA LEU A 31 -4.04 26.58 -11.10
C LEU A 31 -4.45 27.46 -12.28
N GLY A 32 -5.74 27.49 -12.65
CA GLY A 32 -6.22 28.24 -13.81
C GLY A 32 -5.54 27.78 -15.10
N LEU A 33 -5.65 26.48 -15.40
CA LEU A 33 -4.92 25.85 -16.52
C LEU A 33 -5.46 26.25 -17.89
N GLU A 34 -6.66 26.80 -18.00
CA GLU A 34 -7.25 27.39 -19.22
C GLU A 34 -6.27 28.28 -20.01
N GLY A 35 -5.37 29.01 -19.33
CA GLY A 35 -4.39 29.87 -20.01
C GLY A 35 -3.24 29.11 -20.70
N ALA A 36 -3.14 27.80 -20.50
CA ALA A 36 -2.16 26.94 -21.18
C ALA A 36 -2.73 26.29 -22.45
N ASP A 37 -4.04 26.02 -22.53
CA ASP A 37 -4.75 25.60 -23.74
C ASP A 37 -5.09 26.84 -24.57
N THR A 38 -4.33 27.08 -25.62
CA THR A 38 -4.31 28.36 -26.32
C THR A 38 -5.04 28.33 -27.64
N ASP A 39 -5.29 27.13 -28.16
CA ASP A 39 -6.19 26.93 -29.29
C ASP A 39 -7.62 26.52 -28.87
N GLY A 40 -7.82 26.17 -27.59
CA GLY A 40 -9.11 25.86 -26.99
C GLY A 40 -9.60 24.45 -27.29
N ASP A 41 -8.73 23.55 -27.74
CA ASP A 41 -9.11 22.17 -28.11
C ASP A 41 -9.35 21.26 -26.88
N GLY A 42 -9.05 21.75 -25.68
CA GLY A 42 -9.12 21.04 -24.42
C GLY A 42 -7.87 20.23 -24.11
N ARG A 43 -6.77 20.41 -24.85
CA ARG A 43 -5.51 19.70 -24.70
C ARG A 43 -4.35 20.68 -24.51
N VAL A 44 -3.19 20.15 -24.12
CA VAL A 44 -1.92 20.88 -23.99
C VAL A 44 -0.88 20.11 -24.75
N ASP A 45 -0.48 20.63 -25.91
CA ASP A 45 0.54 20.00 -26.75
C ASP A 45 1.88 20.76 -26.76
N GLY A 46 2.74 20.51 -27.75
CA GLY A 46 4.11 20.99 -27.86
C GLY A 46 4.42 22.36 -27.23
N GLU A 47 3.82 23.44 -27.76
CA GLU A 47 4.07 24.82 -27.29
C GLU A 47 3.27 25.18 -26.02
N GLU A 48 2.08 24.61 -25.89
CA GLU A 48 1.19 24.80 -24.74
C GLU A 48 1.76 24.21 -23.47
N LEU A 49 2.50 23.11 -23.60
CA LEU A 49 3.23 22.47 -22.52
C LEU A 49 4.33 23.39 -21.98
N ASP A 50 5.01 24.13 -22.86
CA ASP A 50 5.99 25.12 -22.42
C ASP A 50 5.30 26.25 -21.63
N ARG A 51 4.08 26.64 -22.02
CA ARG A 51 3.27 27.63 -21.28
C ARG A 51 2.77 27.08 -19.94
N LEU A 52 2.32 25.82 -19.91
CA LEU A 52 1.93 25.13 -18.68
C LEU A 52 3.11 25.06 -17.70
N VAL A 53 4.29 24.63 -18.17
CA VAL A 53 5.50 24.58 -17.35
C VAL A 53 5.93 25.98 -16.90
N ALA A 54 5.84 26.99 -17.77
CA ALA A 54 6.13 28.38 -17.39
C ALA A 54 5.15 28.91 -16.34
N THR A 55 3.87 28.54 -16.40
CA THR A 55 2.87 28.86 -15.38
C THR A 55 3.23 28.18 -14.06
N LEU A 56 3.57 26.89 -14.06
CA LEU A 56 3.99 26.16 -12.86
C LEU A 56 5.30 26.71 -12.26
N ASP A 57 6.25 27.13 -13.09
CA ASP A 57 7.51 27.77 -12.67
C ASP A 57 7.28 29.17 -12.06
N ARG A 58 6.37 29.95 -12.65
CA ARG A 58 5.90 31.21 -12.05
C ARG A 58 5.27 30.99 -10.68
N MET A 59 4.53 29.89 -10.51
CA MET A 59 3.92 29.52 -9.23
C MET A 59 4.93 28.99 -8.20
N ASP A 60 6.01 28.31 -8.60
CA ASP A 60 7.14 27.98 -7.70
C ASP A 60 7.92 29.24 -7.27
N GLY A 61 7.68 30.37 -7.94
CA GLY A 61 8.17 31.71 -7.57
C GLY A 61 9.65 31.92 -7.86
N ARG A 62 10.28 31.06 -8.69
CA ARG A 62 11.69 31.15 -9.07
C ARG A 62 11.90 31.73 -10.44
N ARG A 63 11.02 31.40 -11.40
CA ARG A 63 11.13 31.84 -12.80
C ARG A 63 12.47 31.42 -13.43
N ASP A 64 13.01 30.27 -13.02
CA ASP A 64 14.31 29.76 -13.47
C ASP A 64 14.16 28.55 -14.41
N GLY A 65 12.94 28.27 -14.87
CA GLY A 65 12.61 27.11 -15.69
C GLY A 65 12.73 25.78 -14.94
N ARG A 66 12.76 25.80 -13.59
CA ARG A 66 12.97 24.62 -12.74
C ARG A 66 11.98 24.58 -11.57
N ILE A 67 11.15 23.55 -11.55
CA ILE A 67 10.11 23.39 -10.53
C ILE A 67 10.64 22.53 -9.36
N GLY A 68 11.00 23.17 -8.23
CA GLY A 68 11.32 22.55 -6.92
C GLY A 68 12.81 22.49 -6.50
N GLY A 69 13.13 22.74 -5.21
CA GLY A 69 14.51 22.89 -4.64
C GLY A 69 14.50 23.51 -3.22
N ARG A 70 15.61 23.59 -2.46
CA ARG A 70 15.67 24.13 -1.06
C ARG A 70 16.21 25.60 -0.99
N PRO A 71 15.94 26.44 0.04
CA PRO A 71 14.66 26.88 0.62
C PRO A 71 14.49 28.42 0.81
N GLY A 72 13.23 28.81 1.12
CA GLY A 72 12.80 30.03 1.83
C GLY A 72 11.34 29.81 2.34
N ALA A 73 11.08 30.02 3.64
CA ALA A 73 9.94 29.43 4.39
C ALA A 73 8.52 29.87 3.97
N ARG A 74 8.37 30.94 3.17
CA ARG A 74 7.05 31.46 2.75
C ARG A 74 6.50 30.87 1.44
N ARG A 75 7.17 29.89 0.82
CA ARG A 75 6.82 29.34 -0.51
C ARG A 75 6.46 27.85 -0.52
N SER A 76 5.97 27.30 0.60
CA SER A 76 5.65 25.85 0.69
C SER A 76 4.34 25.49 -0.03
N ALA A 77 3.31 26.33 0.06
CA ALA A 77 1.99 26.03 -0.50
C ALA A 77 2.00 25.99 -2.03
N ALA A 78 2.45 27.06 -2.69
CA ALA A 78 2.49 27.13 -4.16
C ALA A 78 3.38 26.05 -4.79
N ARG A 79 4.52 25.73 -4.14
CA ARG A 79 5.38 24.60 -4.53
C ARG A 79 4.67 23.26 -4.39
N SER A 80 3.98 23.02 -3.29
CA SER A 80 3.23 21.78 -3.09
C SER A 80 2.15 21.62 -4.15
N THR A 81 1.49 22.72 -4.54
CA THR A 81 0.49 22.71 -5.61
C THR A 81 1.13 22.42 -6.97
N ALA A 82 2.25 23.08 -7.32
CA ALA A 82 2.95 22.81 -8.57
C ALA A 82 3.50 21.37 -8.68
N GLN A 83 3.97 20.79 -7.56
CA GLN A 83 4.40 19.39 -7.52
C GLN A 83 3.22 18.41 -7.66
N ARG A 84 2.10 18.68 -6.97
CA ARG A 84 0.86 17.90 -7.14
C ARG A 84 0.33 17.97 -8.56
N ALA A 85 0.45 19.12 -9.21
CA ALA A 85 0.05 19.33 -10.60
C ALA A 85 0.85 18.49 -11.59
N LEU A 86 2.18 18.56 -11.51
CA LEU A 86 3.08 17.73 -12.31
C LEU A 86 2.85 16.24 -12.10
N GLN A 87 2.50 15.87 -10.87
CA GLN A 87 2.18 14.50 -10.52
C GLN A 87 0.85 14.04 -11.14
N ALA A 88 -0.21 14.85 -11.05
CA ALA A 88 -1.51 14.58 -11.69
C ALA A 88 -1.36 14.46 -13.21
N VAL A 89 -0.59 15.36 -13.82
CA VAL A 89 -0.22 15.34 -15.24
C VAL A 89 0.50 14.04 -15.64
N ALA A 90 1.47 13.59 -14.85
CA ALA A 90 2.19 12.35 -15.12
C ALA A 90 1.34 11.09 -14.88
N GLU A 91 0.39 11.13 -13.95
CA GLU A 91 -0.54 10.03 -13.65
C GLU A 91 -1.62 9.90 -14.73
N ALA A 92 -2.23 11.02 -15.16
CA ALA A 92 -3.17 11.07 -16.27
C ALA A 92 -2.52 10.63 -17.58
N ALA A 93 -1.29 11.07 -17.83
CA ALA A 93 -0.53 10.59 -18.99
C ALA A 93 -0.16 9.11 -18.89
N GLY A 94 -0.01 8.52 -17.69
CA GLY A 94 0.62 7.21 -17.48
C GLY A 94 -0.18 5.97 -17.92
N ALA A 95 -1.51 5.95 -17.70
CA ALA A 95 -2.36 4.82 -18.10
C ALA A 95 -2.60 4.80 -19.62
N ASP A 96 -2.85 5.97 -20.20
CA ASP A 96 -2.99 6.13 -21.64
C ASP A 96 -1.63 6.01 -22.35
N ALA A 97 -0.52 6.32 -21.65
CA ALA A 97 0.81 6.28 -22.22
C ALA A 97 1.25 4.89 -22.65
N LEU A 98 0.91 3.84 -21.90
CA LEU A 98 1.31 2.47 -22.25
C LEU A 98 0.43 1.89 -23.34
N ALA A 99 -0.87 2.18 -23.34
CA ALA A 99 -1.76 1.83 -24.44
C ALA A 99 -1.33 2.52 -25.75
N ALA A 100 -1.01 3.81 -25.69
CA ALA A 100 -0.47 4.57 -26.82
C ALA A 100 0.91 4.06 -27.26
N ALA A 101 1.83 3.83 -26.33
CA ALA A 101 3.15 3.29 -26.66
C ALA A 101 3.05 1.87 -27.25
N ALA A 102 2.10 1.05 -26.80
CA ALA A 102 1.84 -0.26 -27.40
C ALA A 102 1.34 -0.14 -28.83
N ALA A 103 0.48 0.84 -29.12
CA ALA A 103 0.07 1.16 -30.49
C ALA A 103 1.25 1.61 -31.37
N GLU A 104 2.28 2.22 -30.76
CA GLU A 104 3.55 2.60 -31.39
C GLU A 104 4.60 1.46 -31.40
N GLY A 105 4.21 0.23 -31.04
CA GLY A 105 5.07 -0.95 -31.12
C GLY A 105 5.88 -1.27 -29.86
N LEU A 106 5.60 -0.62 -28.72
CA LEU A 106 6.17 -1.02 -27.43
C LEU A 106 5.73 -2.44 -27.06
N ASP A 107 6.69 -3.31 -26.81
CA ASP A 107 6.41 -4.64 -26.30
C ASP A 107 6.00 -4.57 -24.82
N LEU A 108 4.69 -4.62 -24.54
CA LEU A 108 4.15 -4.60 -23.17
C LEU A 108 4.57 -5.80 -22.32
N ARG A 109 5.13 -6.86 -22.90
CA ARG A 109 5.77 -7.94 -22.12
C ARG A 109 6.98 -7.40 -21.33
N THR A 110 7.60 -6.33 -21.84
CA THR A 110 8.70 -5.61 -21.19
C THR A 110 8.23 -4.48 -20.27
N ALA A 111 6.93 -4.24 -20.14
CA ALA A 111 6.38 -3.31 -19.16
C ALA A 111 6.16 -3.98 -17.79
N VAL A 112 5.96 -3.17 -16.76
CA VAL A 112 5.61 -3.61 -15.40
C VAL A 112 4.43 -2.78 -14.90
N THR A 113 3.36 -3.44 -14.48
CA THR A 113 2.36 -2.84 -13.60
C THR A 113 2.95 -2.75 -12.20
N PHE A 114 3.06 -1.55 -11.66
CA PHE A 114 3.62 -1.32 -10.34
C PHE A 114 2.56 -0.69 -9.45
N VAL A 115 2.00 -1.47 -8.53
CA VAL A 115 1.09 -0.99 -7.49
C VAL A 115 1.92 -0.61 -6.28
N GLY A 116 2.01 0.69 -5.99
CA GLY A 116 2.84 1.22 -4.93
C GLY A 116 2.02 2.00 -3.91
N VAL A 117 1.92 1.48 -2.69
CA VAL A 117 1.15 2.10 -1.59
C VAL A 117 2.05 2.76 -0.55
N THR A 118 3.30 3.08 -0.88
CA THR A 118 4.17 3.84 0.05
C THR A 118 4.96 4.90 -0.68
N HIS A 119 5.43 5.91 0.08
CA HIS A 119 6.41 6.87 -0.41
C HIS A 119 7.68 6.20 -0.97
N SER A 120 8.15 5.09 -0.37
CA SER A 120 9.32 4.34 -0.85
C SER A 120 9.08 3.65 -2.20
N SER A 121 7.85 3.21 -2.46
CA SER A 121 7.44 2.56 -3.71
C SER A 121 7.67 3.46 -4.94
N LEU A 122 7.68 4.79 -4.77
CA LEU A 122 8.04 5.73 -5.83
C LEU A 122 9.50 5.65 -6.23
N GLY A 123 10.38 5.55 -5.24
CA GLY A 123 11.81 5.36 -5.48
C GLY A 123 12.07 4.05 -6.23
N GLU A 124 11.31 3.02 -5.90
CA GLU A 124 11.33 1.70 -6.54
C GLU A 124 10.87 1.75 -8.01
N ALA A 125 9.66 2.25 -8.27
CA ALA A 125 9.14 2.42 -9.63
C ALA A 125 10.05 3.31 -10.49
N ARG A 126 10.58 4.40 -9.92
CA ARG A 126 11.57 5.26 -10.59
C ARG A 126 12.87 4.50 -10.90
N GLY A 127 13.34 3.68 -9.98
CA GLY A 127 14.55 2.87 -10.18
C GLY A 127 14.42 1.84 -11.30
N LEU A 128 13.21 1.36 -11.60
CA LEU A 128 12.92 0.56 -12.79
C LEU A 128 12.91 1.43 -14.06
N ARG A 129 12.23 2.58 -14.05
CA ARG A 129 12.21 3.53 -15.19
C ARG A 129 13.60 4.02 -15.59
N GLU A 130 14.45 4.33 -14.62
CA GLU A 130 15.85 4.74 -14.84
C GLU A 130 16.69 3.65 -15.54
N ARG A 131 16.22 2.40 -15.56
CA ARG A 131 16.83 1.26 -16.27
C ARG A 131 16.19 0.98 -17.63
N GLY A 132 15.34 1.88 -18.11
CA GLY A 132 14.62 1.73 -19.38
C GLY A 132 13.47 0.73 -19.31
N VAL A 133 12.95 0.42 -18.12
CA VAL A 133 11.78 -0.45 -17.96
C VAL A 133 10.52 0.43 -18.00
N PRO A 134 9.59 0.22 -18.96
CA PRO A 134 8.28 0.85 -18.92
C PRO A 134 7.53 0.44 -17.65
N VAL A 135 7.09 1.43 -16.87
CA VAL A 135 6.36 1.18 -15.61
C VAL A 135 5.05 1.94 -15.63
N GLU A 136 3.95 1.20 -15.52
CA GLU A 136 2.64 1.73 -15.18
C GLU A 136 2.53 1.82 -13.66
N LEU A 137 2.49 3.03 -13.12
CA LEU A 137 2.40 3.21 -11.67
C LEU A 137 0.94 3.38 -11.27
N VAL A 138 0.44 2.44 -10.48
CA VAL A 138 -0.85 2.52 -9.78
C VAL A 138 -0.58 2.94 -8.34
N ARG A 139 -1.11 4.08 -7.93
CA ARG A 139 -1.03 4.59 -6.55
C ARG A 139 -2.12 5.62 -6.28
N ASP A 140 -2.49 5.78 -5.02
CA ASP A 140 -3.25 6.93 -4.51
C ASP A 140 -2.44 7.80 -3.51
N VAL A 141 -1.17 7.43 -3.24
CA VAL A 141 -0.33 8.08 -2.21
C VAL A 141 -0.32 9.61 -2.37
N GLY A 142 -1.05 10.27 -1.47
CA GLY A 142 -1.12 11.73 -1.33
C GLY A 142 -2.28 12.43 -2.07
N THR A 143 -3.25 11.71 -2.64
CA THR A 143 -4.54 12.35 -2.97
C THR A 143 -5.40 12.37 -1.71
N ALA A 144 -6.10 13.49 -1.47
CA ALA A 144 -6.78 13.72 -0.20
C ALA A 144 -8.13 13.00 -0.09
N GLU A 145 -8.59 12.34 -1.17
CA GLU A 145 -9.94 11.81 -1.26
C GLU A 145 -9.91 10.27 -1.38
N PRO A 146 -10.14 9.54 -0.27
CA PRO A 146 -10.36 8.10 -0.35
C PRO A 146 -11.58 7.82 -1.24
N ASP A 147 -11.68 6.59 -1.75
CA ASP A 147 -12.76 6.17 -2.65
C ASP A 147 -12.84 6.95 -3.97
N GLN A 148 -11.72 7.29 -4.59
CA GLN A 148 -11.70 7.91 -5.91
C GLN A 148 -11.08 6.96 -6.95
N GLY A 149 -11.80 6.73 -8.04
CA GLY A 149 -11.31 6.07 -9.25
C GLY A 149 -11.14 7.08 -10.37
N TRP A 150 -10.68 6.63 -11.52
CA TRP A 150 -10.53 7.47 -12.71
C TRP A 150 -11.20 6.80 -13.90
N GLY A 151 -12.24 7.43 -14.45
CA GLY A 151 -12.91 7.00 -15.67
C GLY A 151 -12.52 7.85 -16.89
N PRO A 152 -13.13 7.59 -18.07
CA PRO A 152 -12.85 8.35 -19.29
C PRO A 152 -13.11 9.87 -19.19
N GLY A 153 -13.99 10.29 -18.28
CA GLY A 153 -14.32 11.70 -18.03
C GLY A 153 -13.67 12.27 -16.75
N GLY A 154 -12.55 11.70 -16.32
CA GLY A 154 -11.82 12.16 -15.14
C GLY A 154 -12.17 11.38 -13.86
N PRO A 155 -11.99 11.99 -12.68
CA PRO A 155 -12.18 11.30 -11.41
C PRO A 155 -13.64 10.88 -11.20
N VAL A 156 -13.84 9.66 -10.73
CA VAL A 156 -15.15 9.07 -10.40
C VAL A 156 -15.15 8.64 -8.94
N PRO A 157 -16.01 9.19 -8.08
CA PRO A 157 -16.12 8.72 -6.70
C PRO A 157 -16.62 7.26 -6.68
N LEU A 158 -16.24 6.51 -5.65
CA LEU A 158 -16.46 5.07 -5.48
C LEU A 158 -17.10 4.71 -4.12
N GLY A 159 -17.48 5.72 -3.33
CA GLY A 159 -17.99 5.57 -1.96
C GLY A 159 -19.32 4.81 -1.88
N THR A 160 -20.21 5.01 -2.87
CA THR A 160 -21.53 4.38 -2.92
C THR A 160 -21.63 3.28 -3.97
N GLU A 161 -22.64 2.42 -3.86
CA GLU A 161 -22.89 1.37 -4.86
C GLU A 161 -23.15 1.96 -6.26
N ALA A 162 -23.98 3.01 -6.35
CA ALA A 162 -24.28 3.67 -7.62
C ALA A 162 -23.01 4.27 -8.26
N GLN A 163 -22.14 4.86 -7.44
CA GLN A 163 -20.84 5.38 -7.83
C GLN A 163 -19.91 4.29 -8.39
N ARG A 164 -19.78 3.15 -7.69
CA ARG A 164 -19.01 2.00 -8.19
C ARG A 164 -19.58 1.42 -9.48
N ARG A 165 -20.91 1.28 -9.59
CA ARG A 165 -21.56 0.82 -10.82
C ARG A 165 -21.29 1.77 -12.00
N ARG A 166 -21.35 3.09 -11.77
CA ARG A 166 -21.02 4.11 -12.78
C ARG A 166 -19.57 4.00 -13.24
N PHE A 167 -18.63 3.86 -12.30
CA PHE A 167 -17.22 3.66 -12.62
C PHE A 167 -17.02 2.44 -13.52
N VAL A 168 -17.55 1.29 -13.12
CA VAL A 168 -17.37 0.04 -13.86
C VAL A 168 -18.08 0.07 -15.22
N HIS A 169 -19.25 0.70 -15.33
CA HIS A 169 -19.90 0.92 -16.63
C HIS A 169 -18.99 1.70 -17.58
N GLY A 170 -18.21 2.67 -17.07
CA GLY A 170 -17.23 3.41 -17.86
C GLY A 170 -16.03 2.59 -18.34
N LEU A 171 -15.83 1.36 -17.84
CA LEU A 171 -14.77 0.45 -18.31
C LEU A 171 -15.19 -0.39 -19.52
N ASP A 172 -16.47 -0.35 -19.91
CA ASP A 172 -17.04 -1.10 -21.03
C ASP A 172 -16.75 -2.62 -20.96
N LEU A 173 -16.88 -3.18 -19.75
CA LEU A 173 -16.68 -4.60 -19.50
C LEU A 173 -17.96 -5.41 -19.80
N PRO A 174 -17.85 -6.71 -20.13
CA PRO A 174 -19.02 -7.59 -20.21
C PRO A 174 -19.86 -7.52 -18.92
N PRO A 175 -21.20 -7.50 -18.99
CA PRO A 175 -22.04 -7.26 -17.82
C PRO A 175 -21.76 -8.16 -16.60
N PRO A 176 -21.47 -9.47 -16.75
CA PRO A 176 -21.08 -10.31 -15.62
C PRO A 176 -19.76 -9.86 -14.97
N VAL A 177 -18.75 -9.55 -15.78
CA VAL A 177 -17.43 -9.07 -15.33
C VAL A 177 -17.58 -7.72 -14.63
N ALA A 178 -18.37 -6.82 -15.19
CA ALA A 178 -18.67 -5.52 -14.59
C ALA A 178 -19.29 -5.68 -13.20
N ARG A 179 -20.33 -6.51 -13.07
CA ARG A 179 -20.98 -6.77 -11.78
C ARG A 179 -19.97 -7.30 -10.75
N ASP A 180 -19.12 -8.24 -11.15
CA ASP A 180 -18.17 -8.87 -10.24
C ASP A 180 -17.05 -7.90 -9.83
N VAL A 181 -16.56 -7.03 -10.73
CA VAL A 181 -15.63 -5.94 -10.39
C VAL A 181 -16.27 -4.96 -9.39
N ALA A 182 -17.54 -4.57 -9.59
CA ALA A 182 -18.23 -3.69 -8.66
C ALA A 182 -18.38 -4.30 -7.26
N ALA A 183 -18.54 -5.64 -7.18
CA ALA A 183 -18.56 -6.37 -5.90
C ALA A 183 -17.18 -6.40 -5.23
N VAL A 184 -16.10 -6.58 -5.98
CA VAL A 184 -14.73 -6.48 -5.45
C VAL A 184 -14.48 -5.09 -4.88
N LEU A 185 -14.84 -4.03 -5.61
CA LEU A 185 -14.70 -2.65 -5.13
C LEU A 185 -15.53 -2.38 -3.88
N ALA A 186 -16.73 -2.99 -3.75
CA ALA A 186 -17.54 -2.88 -2.55
C ALA A 186 -16.91 -3.57 -1.33
N GLY A 187 -16.21 -4.69 -1.53
CA GLY A 187 -15.49 -5.41 -0.47
C GLY A 187 -14.13 -4.80 -0.12
N THR A 188 -13.55 -4.02 -1.03
CA THR A 188 -12.26 -3.35 -0.82
C THR A 188 -12.42 -2.20 0.18
N SER A 189 -11.42 -2.06 1.07
CA SER A 189 -11.36 -0.94 2.02
C SER A 189 -11.41 0.40 1.29
N SER A 190 -12.01 1.43 1.91
CA SER A 190 -12.15 2.73 1.22
C SER A 190 -10.82 3.38 0.83
N ARG A 191 -9.74 3.02 1.53
CA ARG A 191 -8.37 3.48 1.28
C ARG A 191 -7.54 2.56 0.39
N GLY A 192 -8.15 1.53 -0.22
CA GLY A 192 -7.52 0.76 -1.30
C GLY A 192 -8.38 0.69 -2.56
N ARG A 193 -9.62 1.20 -2.47
CA ARG A 193 -10.60 1.12 -3.55
C ARG A 193 -10.11 1.87 -4.80
N GLY A 194 -9.39 2.96 -4.62
CA GLY A 194 -8.78 3.72 -5.72
C GLY A 194 -7.74 2.92 -6.49
N GLU A 195 -6.81 2.26 -5.80
CA GLU A 195 -5.79 1.41 -6.45
C GLU A 195 -6.39 0.17 -7.10
N ILE A 196 -7.35 -0.49 -6.45
CA ILE A 196 -8.05 -1.63 -7.05
C ILE A 196 -8.85 -1.19 -8.28
N ALA A 197 -9.48 -0.01 -8.25
CA ALA A 197 -10.16 0.56 -9.40
C ALA A 197 -9.18 0.91 -10.54
N ALA A 198 -8.03 1.51 -10.22
CA ALA A 198 -7.00 1.81 -11.21
C ALA A 198 -6.42 0.55 -11.86
N LEU A 199 -6.20 -0.51 -11.07
CA LEU A 199 -5.80 -1.82 -11.59
C LEU A 199 -6.90 -2.44 -12.47
N ALA A 200 -8.16 -2.35 -12.06
CA ALA A 200 -9.30 -2.81 -12.85
C ALA A 200 -9.40 -2.09 -14.20
N ARG A 201 -9.19 -0.76 -14.20
CA ARG A 201 -9.15 0.04 -15.43
C ARG A 201 -8.04 -0.42 -16.37
N GLN A 202 -6.83 -0.59 -15.85
CA GLN A 202 -5.71 -1.09 -16.64
C GLN A 202 -6.03 -2.46 -17.25
N TRP A 203 -6.61 -3.35 -16.45
CA TRP A 203 -6.99 -4.70 -16.88
C TRP A 203 -8.16 -4.72 -17.86
N ALA A 204 -9.00 -3.68 -17.89
CA ALA A 204 -10.07 -3.55 -18.88
C ALA A 204 -9.51 -3.52 -20.31
N GLY A 205 -8.28 -3.03 -20.53
CA GLY A 205 -7.61 -3.08 -21.83
C GLY A 205 -7.60 -4.48 -22.46
N ALA A 206 -7.41 -5.54 -21.67
CA ALA A 206 -7.42 -6.92 -22.17
C ALA A 206 -8.78 -7.37 -22.75
N TYR A 207 -9.88 -6.78 -22.29
CA TYR A 207 -11.23 -7.03 -22.82
C TYR A 207 -11.50 -6.27 -24.12
N HIS A 208 -10.72 -5.24 -24.38
CA HIS A 208 -10.73 -4.44 -25.61
C HIS A 208 -9.69 -4.92 -26.63
N GLY A 209 -9.13 -6.11 -26.42
CA GLY A 209 -8.09 -6.68 -27.28
C GLY A 209 -6.73 -5.97 -27.18
N GLN A 210 -6.58 -5.04 -26.23
CA GLN A 210 -5.31 -4.35 -26.00
C GLN A 210 -4.39 -5.26 -25.18
N PRO A 211 -3.08 -5.27 -25.48
CA PRO A 211 -2.12 -5.92 -24.61
C PRO A 211 -2.10 -5.22 -23.24
N ILE A 212 -1.78 -5.96 -22.19
CA ILE A 212 -1.52 -5.43 -20.85
C ILE A 212 -0.16 -5.96 -20.36
N PRO A 213 0.51 -5.28 -19.41
CA PRO A 213 1.78 -5.77 -18.86
C PRO A 213 1.64 -7.17 -18.26
N GLU A 214 2.59 -8.06 -18.54
CA GLU A 214 2.58 -9.45 -18.04
C GLU A 214 3.16 -9.59 -16.62
N ARG A 215 3.64 -8.48 -16.05
CA ARG A 215 4.44 -8.46 -14.82
C ARG A 215 3.86 -7.43 -13.85
N LEU A 216 3.56 -7.90 -12.64
CA LEU A 216 2.95 -7.11 -11.57
C LEU A 216 3.91 -6.99 -10.38
N VAL A 217 4.13 -5.78 -9.88
CA VAL A 217 4.77 -5.51 -8.60
C VAL A 217 3.73 -4.97 -7.63
N LEU A 218 3.63 -5.58 -6.45
CA LEU A 218 2.87 -5.07 -5.31
C LEU A 218 3.88 -4.60 -4.25
N SER A 219 4.07 -3.30 -4.09
CA SER A 219 5.09 -2.72 -3.21
C SER A 219 4.45 -1.90 -2.10
N GLY A 220 4.85 -2.21 -0.86
CA GLY A 220 4.45 -1.42 0.31
C GLY A 220 4.92 -2.03 1.62
N HIS A 221 4.41 -1.50 2.73
CA HIS A 221 4.50 -2.21 4.00
C HIS A 221 3.55 -3.39 3.97
N GLY A 222 3.82 -4.44 4.76
CA GLY A 222 2.92 -5.58 4.78
C GLY A 222 3.19 -6.54 5.91
N ASP A 223 2.19 -7.37 6.18
CA ASP A 223 2.19 -8.39 7.23
C ASP A 223 1.96 -9.81 6.70
N GLY A 224 1.81 -9.94 5.37
CA GLY A 224 1.52 -11.18 4.66
C GLY A 224 0.08 -11.29 4.17
N GLU A 225 -0.83 -10.47 4.68
CA GLU A 225 -2.21 -10.39 4.22
C GLU A 225 -2.52 -9.07 3.54
N VAL A 226 -1.88 -7.99 3.97
CA VAL A 226 -2.12 -6.64 3.48
C VAL A 226 -0.83 -6.01 2.98
N VAL A 227 -0.92 -5.28 1.87
CA VAL A 227 0.06 -4.30 1.42
C VAL A 227 -0.52 -2.90 1.73
N PHE A 228 0.16 -2.10 2.56
CA PHE A 228 -0.40 -0.85 3.10
C PHE A 228 0.63 0.29 3.24
N GLU A 229 0.11 1.50 3.47
CA GLU A 229 0.85 2.67 3.96
C GLU A 229 0.57 2.95 5.45
N THR A 230 1.50 3.64 6.10
CA THR A 230 1.36 4.20 7.46
C THR A 230 0.25 5.26 7.59
N ASN A 231 -0.33 5.76 6.49
CA ASN A 231 -1.39 6.78 6.54
C ASN A 231 -2.80 6.22 6.30
N GLY A 232 -2.92 4.92 6.09
CA GLY A 232 -4.20 4.25 5.94
C GLY A 232 -4.46 3.61 4.60
N ASP A 233 -3.66 3.89 3.57
CA ASP A 233 -3.81 3.25 2.28
C ASP A 233 -3.61 1.75 2.45
N ARG A 234 -4.54 0.95 1.91
CA ARG A 234 -4.61 -0.46 2.24
C ARG A 234 -5.17 -1.28 1.10
N ILE A 235 -4.33 -2.15 0.58
CA ILE A 235 -4.70 -3.17 -0.39
C ILE A 235 -4.50 -4.54 0.25
N ALA A 236 -5.58 -5.28 0.48
CA ALA A 236 -5.42 -6.66 0.90
C ALA A 236 -4.98 -7.51 -0.30
N ARG A 237 -4.16 -8.53 -0.05
CA ARG A 237 -3.85 -9.58 -1.03
C ARG A 237 -5.15 -10.17 -1.59
N ALA A 238 -6.13 -10.38 -0.73
CA ALA A 238 -7.45 -10.88 -1.12
C ALA A 238 -8.15 -9.99 -2.15
N ASP A 239 -8.00 -8.66 -2.08
CA ASP A 239 -8.62 -7.73 -3.04
C ASP A 239 -8.04 -7.91 -4.44
N VAL A 240 -6.71 -8.05 -4.56
CA VAL A 240 -6.02 -8.31 -5.83
C VAL A 240 -6.42 -9.67 -6.42
N LEU A 241 -6.47 -10.70 -5.58
CA LEU A 241 -6.89 -12.04 -6.02
C LEU A 241 -8.37 -12.07 -6.42
N ALA A 242 -9.24 -11.35 -5.71
CA ALA A 242 -10.65 -11.24 -6.03
C ALA A 242 -10.85 -10.48 -7.34
N LEU A 243 -10.10 -9.41 -7.58
CA LEU A 243 -10.12 -8.69 -8.86
C LEU A 243 -9.69 -9.61 -10.01
N ALA A 244 -8.64 -10.41 -9.83
CA ALA A 244 -8.17 -11.34 -10.86
C ALA A 244 -9.22 -12.39 -11.23
N ARG A 245 -9.95 -12.91 -10.23
CA ARG A 245 -11.08 -13.81 -10.45
C ARG A 245 -12.27 -13.11 -11.12
N ALA A 246 -12.52 -11.85 -10.81
CA ALA A 246 -13.55 -11.04 -11.47
C ALA A 246 -13.20 -10.70 -12.92
N MET A 247 -11.90 -10.58 -13.24
CA MET A 247 -11.38 -10.21 -14.57
C MET A 247 -10.50 -11.31 -15.20
N PRO A 248 -11.03 -12.54 -15.43
CA PRO A 248 -10.23 -13.67 -15.90
C PRO A 248 -9.58 -13.43 -17.27
N GLY A 249 -10.20 -12.58 -18.10
CA GLY A 249 -9.68 -12.17 -19.40
C GLY A 249 -8.36 -11.39 -19.28
N ALA A 250 -8.18 -10.60 -18.22
CA ALA A 250 -6.93 -9.91 -17.92
C ALA A 250 -5.97 -10.80 -17.12
N ALA A 251 -6.48 -11.54 -16.13
CA ALA A 251 -5.67 -12.37 -15.24
C ALA A 251 -4.83 -13.43 -15.98
N LYS A 252 -5.33 -13.94 -17.12
CA LYS A 252 -4.57 -14.86 -17.98
C LYS A 252 -3.34 -14.22 -18.66
N HIS A 253 -3.17 -12.91 -18.67
CA HIS A 253 -1.99 -12.26 -19.24
C HIS A 253 -0.84 -12.16 -18.24
N LEU A 254 -1.11 -12.20 -16.93
CA LEU A 254 -0.04 -12.14 -15.94
C LEU A 254 0.79 -13.43 -15.91
N ARG A 255 2.11 -13.25 -15.97
CA ARG A 255 3.14 -14.29 -15.94
C ARG A 255 3.98 -14.23 -14.69
N HIS A 256 4.22 -13.04 -14.14
CA HIS A 256 5.06 -12.87 -12.95
C HIS A 256 4.47 -11.86 -11.97
N VAL A 257 4.51 -12.21 -10.68
CA VAL A 257 4.17 -11.30 -9.58
C VAL A 257 5.38 -11.13 -8.68
N HIS A 258 5.71 -9.89 -8.31
CA HIS A 258 6.66 -9.56 -7.26
C HIS A 258 5.94 -8.84 -6.13
N VAL A 259 5.82 -9.51 -4.97
CA VAL A 259 5.28 -8.90 -3.76
C VAL A 259 6.43 -8.32 -2.94
N ALA A 260 6.70 -7.03 -3.13
CA ALA A 260 7.67 -6.24 -2.40
C ALA A 260 7.11 -5.74 -1.06
N ALA A 261 6.68 -6.69 -0.22
CA ALA A 261 6.15 -6.45 1.11
C ALA A 261 6.55 -7.59 2.06
N CYS A 262 6.67 -7.31 3.36
CA CYS A 262 7.13 -8.31 4.34
C CYS A 262 6.16 -9.50 4.40
N GLN A 263 6.69 -10.68 4.67
CA GLN A 263 5.95 -11.91 4.98
C GLN A 263 5.02 -12.44 3.87
N HIS A 264 5.08 -11.93 2.65
CA HIS A 264 4.25 -12.43 1.53
C HIS A 264 4.87 -13.61 0.78
N GLY A 265 6.09 -14.00 1.11
CA GLY A 265 6.85 -15.03 0.39
C GLY A 265 6.59 -16.46 0.83
N TYR A 266 5.84 -16.72 1.91
CA TYR A 266 5.56 -18.09 2.34
C TYR A 266 4.69 -18.85 1.32
N GLU A 267 4.89 -20.15 1.22
CA GLU A 267 4.17 -21.02 0.26
C GLU A 267 2.64 -20.86 0.33
N PRO A 268 1.97 -20.95 1.50
CA PRO A 268 0.51 -20.76 1.59
C PRO A 268 0.04 -19.36 1.19
N ARG A 269 0.96 -18.39 1.18
CA ARG A 269 0.67 -17.01 0.79
C ARG A 269 0.83 -16.76 -0.70
N THR A 270 1.67 -17.56 -1.36
CA THR A 270 1.97 -17.45 -2.79
C THR A 270 1.10 -18.37 -3.63
N GLU A 271 0.69 -19.53 -3.12
CA GLU A 271 -0.15 -20.51 -3.83
C GLU A 271 -1.46 -19.91 -4.38
N PRO A 272 -2.25 -19.11 -3.63
CA PRO A 272 -3.50 -18.54 -4.13
C PRO A 272 -3.36 -17.63 -5.35
N TYR A 273 -2.15 -17.12 -5.64
CA TYR A 273 -1.90 -16.38 -6.89
C TYR A 273 -1.98 -17.30 -8.11
N PHE A 274 -1.54 -18.55 -8.02
CA PHE A 274 -1.64 -19.48 -9.15
C PHE A 274 -3.09 -19.87 -9.47
N ASP A 275 -3.97 -19.88 -8.48
CA ASP A 275 -5.40 -20.08 -8.69
C ASP A 275 -6.06 -18.87 -9.35
N ALA A 276 -5.67 -17.65 -8.93
CA ALA A 276 -6.24 -16.42 -9.43
C ALA A 276 -5.71 -16.03 -10.83
N PHE A 277 -4.46 -16.38 -11.13
CA PHE A 277 -3.77 -16.06 -12.37
C PHE A 277 -3.38 -17.35 -13.11
N PRO A 278 -4.22 -17.86 -14.02
CA PRO A 278 -4.09 -19.21 -14.59
C PRO A 278 -2.80 -19.43 -15.38
N ASN A 279 -2.20 -18.33 -15.85
CA ASN A 279 -1.02 -18.31 -16.71
C ASN A 279 0.26 -17.85 -15.97
N LEU A 280 0.14 -17.63 -14.66
CA LEU A 280 1.23 -17.22 -13.79
C LEU A 280 2.30 -18.30 -13.72
N ARG A 281 3.55 -17.88 -13.90
CA ARG A 281 4.76 -18.71 -13.90
C ARG A 281 5.50 -18.62 -12.58
N SER A 282 5.60 -17.43 -11.99
CA SER A 282 6.30 -17.25 -10.72
C SER A 282 5.70 -16.16 -9.83
N VAL A 283 5.81 -16.37 -8.51
CA VAL A 283 5.64 -15.35 -7.48
C VAL A 283 6.97 -15.17 -6.76
N TRP A 284 7.50 -13.96 -6.76
CA TRP A 284 8.63 -13.54 -5.92
C TRP A 284 8.10 -12.81 -4.69
N GLY A 285 8.53 -13.20 -3.50
CA GLY A 285 8.15 -12.54 -2.25
C GLY A 285 9.23 -12.61 -1.19
N TYR A 286 8.84 -12.32 0.05
CA TYR A 286 9.73 -12.36 1.21
C TYR A 286 9.12 -13.15 2.37
N ALA A 287 9.78 -14.22 2.79
CA ALA A 287 9.46 -14.96 4.01
C ALA A 287 10.24 -14.32 5.17
N GLY A 288 9.69 -13.21 5.69
CA GLY A 288 10.38 -12.35 6.65
C GLY A 288 10.29 -10.87 6.26
N PHE A 289 11.29 -10.08 6.65
CA PHE A 289 11.37 -8.67 6.31
C PHE A 289 11.76 -8.46 4.85
N ALA A 290 10.91 -7.74 4.11
CA ALA A 290 11.26 -7.22 2.80
C ALA A 290 12.35 -6.13 2.90
N PRO A 291 13.22 -5.99 1.90
CA PRO A 291 14.16 -4.89 1.83
C PRO A 291 13.44 -3.56 1.54
N SER A 292 14.13 -2.46 1.79
CA SER A 292 13.68 -1.11 1.39
C SER A 292 14.81 -0.36 0.68
N GLY A 293 14.49 0.78 0.06
CA GLY A 293 15.46 1.71 -0.51
C GLY A 293 16.34 1.11 -1.61
N ALA A 294 17.67 1.22 -1.47
CA ALA A 294 18.62 0.73 -2.49
C ALA A 294 18.55 -0.79 -2.66
N THR A 295 18.33 -1.54 -1.58
CA THR A 295 18.25 -3.00 -1.64
C THR A 295 16.98 -3.47 -2.34
N ALA A 296 15.82 -2.82 -2.08
CA ALA A 296 14.58 -3.14 -2.80
C ALA A 296 14.72 -2.92 -4.31
N ARG A 297 15.30 -1.78 -4.71
CA ARG A 297 15.63 -1.49 -6.12
C ARG A 297 16.59 -2.51 -6.72
N ALA A 298 17.57 -2.99 -5.95
CA ALA A 298 18.49 -4.02 -6.42
C ALA A 298 17.76 -5.36 -6.67
N HIS A 299 16.86 -5.78 -5.78
CA HIS A 299 16.06 -6.99 -5.97
C HIS A 299 15.11 -6.86 -7.16
N GLN A 300 14.38 -5.75 -7.26
CA GLN A 300 13.48 -5.48 -8.38
C GLN A 300 14.23 -5.50 -9.72
N ALA A 301 15.43 -4.92 -9.78
CA ALA A 301 16.23 -4.96 -11.00
C ALA A 301 16.66 -6.39 -11.37
N ARG A 302 16.89 -7.29 -10.40
CA ARG A 302 17.24 -8.69 -10.67
C ARG A 302 16.02 -9.49 -11.10
N TRP A 303 14.91 -9.34 -10.39
CA TRP A 303 13.62 -9.93 -10.77
C TRP A 303 13.17 -9.48 -12.17
N GLU A 304 13.26 -8.18 -12.46
CA GLU A 304 12.86 -7.62 -13.75
C GLU A 304 13.69 -8.22 -14.88
N ARG A 305 15.03 -8.30 -14.75
CA ARG A 305 15.88 -8.94 -15.75
C ARG A 305 15.54 -10.41 -15.96
N ALA A 306 15.28 -11.14 -14.87
CA ALA A 306 14.94 -12.56 -14.92
C ALA A 306 13.56 -12.84 -15.53
N THR A 307 12.65 -11.87 -15.49
CA THR A 307 11.28 -11.99 -16.01
C THR A 307 11.08 -11.33 -17.36
N ARG A 308 12.11 -10.67 -17.92
CA ARG A 308 12.01 -9.93 -19.18
C ARG A 308 11.86 -10.84 -20.40
N SER A 309 12.53 -12.00 -20.40
CA SER A 309 12.47 -12.96 -21.51
C SER A 309 11.49 -14.07 -21.18
N ASP A 310 10.45 -14.23 -22.01
CA ASP A 310 9.41 -15.24 -21.82
C ASP A 310 9.90 -16.69 -22.11
N THR A 311 11.19 -16.85 -22.40
CA THR A 311 11.80 -18.11 -22.86
C THR A 311 12.26 -19.04 -21.73
N ASP A 312 12.44 -18.56 -20.50
CA ASP A 312 13.01 -19.39 -19.43
C ASP A 312 12.27 -19.24 -18.10
N ARG A 313 11.39 -20.21 -17.79
CA ARG A 313 10.72 -20.30 -16.48
C ARG A 313 11.72 -20.49 -15.32
N ALA A 314 12.89 -21.07 -15.60
CA ALA A 314 13.92 -21.31 -14.60
C ALA A 314 14.72 -20.04 -14.24
N ALA A 315 14.53 -18.94 -15.00
CA ALA A 315 15.28 -17.71 -14.79
C ALA A 315 15.01 -17.06 -13.43
N VAL A 316 13.80 -17.24 -12.85
CA VAL A 316 13.43 -16.65 -11.55
C VAL A 316 13.66 -17.66 -10.42
N HIS A 317 14.63 -17.40 -9.56
CA HIS A 317 14.98 -18.27 -8.42
C HIS A 317 15.47 -17.44 -7.23
N ALA A 318 15.34 -17.94 -6.01
CA ALA A 318 15.67 -17.17 -4.80
C ALA A 318 17.14 -16.76 -4.74
N ALA A 319 18.05 -17.56 -5.32
CA ALA A 319 19.48 -17.26 -5.39
C ALA A 319 19.81 -16.01 -6.21
N LEU A 320 18.88 -15.50 -7.04
CA LEU A 320 19.04 -14.20 -7.69
C LEU A 320 19.26 -13.08 -6.67
N ALA A 321 18.84 -13.21 -5.42
CA ALA A 321 19.08 -12.20 -4.40
C ALA A 321 20.46 -12.29 -3.74
N GLN A 322 21.27 -13.31 -4.00
CA GLN A 322 22.56 -13.51 -3.31
C GLN A 322 23.48 -12.27 -3.39
N GLY A 323 24.22 -12.02 -2.30
CA GLY A 323 25.10 -10.86 -2.18
C GLY A 323 24.39 -9.52 -1.90
N THR A 324 23.09 -9.52 -1.62
CA THR A 324 22.37 -8.33 -1.13
C THR A 324 21.96 -8.48 0.33
N ARG A 325 21.61 -7.35 0.95
CA ARG A 325 20.92 -7.35 2.24
C ARG A 325 19.54 -8.03 2.07
N ARG A 326 19.11 -8.80 3.07
CA ARG A 326 17.83 -9.55 3.06
C ARG A 326 17.70 -10.62 1.96
N ALA A 327 18.79 -11.03 1.32
CA ALA A 327 18.78 -12.17 0.40
C ALA A 327 18.21 -13.45 1.05
N VAL A 328 18.56 -13.68 2.32
CA VAL A 328 18.10 -14.81 3.13
C VAL A 328 16.60 -14.85 3.42
N ALA A 329 15.85 -13.79 3.09
CA ALA A 329 14.41 -13.74 3.26
C ALA A 329 13.66 -13.88 1.93
N VAL A 330 14.37 -13.92 0.80
CA VAL A 330 13.74 -14.04 -0.52
C VAL A 330 13.16 -15.43 -0.67
N ALA A 331 11.92 -15.48 -1.17
CA ALA A 331 11.25 -16.68 -1.55
C ALA A 331 10.68 -16.56 -2.96
N VAL A 332 10.71 -17.65 -3.71
CA VAL A 332 10.19 -17.76 -5.06
C VAL A 332 9.34 -19.03 -5.14
N HIS A 333 8.08 -18.88 -5.53
CA HIS A 333 7.21 -20.00 -5.86
C HIS A 333 7.04 -20.02 -7.39
N ARG A 334 7.28 -21.15 -8.03
CA ARG A 334 7.10 -21.36 -9.47
C ARG A 334 6.01 -22.39 -9.71
N ARG A 335 5.19 -22.19 -10.74
CA ARG A 335 4.09 -23.11 -11.06
C ARG A 335 4.64 -24.50 -11.39
N GLY A 336 4.21 -25.51 -10.63
CA GLY A 336 4.59 -26.91 -10.85
C GLY A 336 6.00 -27.26 -10.33
N GLU A 337 6.62 -26.37 -9.55
CA GLU A 337 7.91 -26.60 -8.91
C GLU A 337 7.78 -26.43 -7.40
N ALA A 338 8.73 -26.99 -6.65
CA ALA A 338 8.79 -26.79 -5.20
C ALA A 338 9.03 -25.31 -4.86
N TRP A 339 8.42 -24.85 -3.77
CA TRP A 339 8.68 -23.53 -3.23
C TRP A 339 10.16 -23.37 -2.82
N GLU A 340 10.78 -22.28 -3.25
CA GLU A 340 12.13 -21.91 -2.86
C GLU A 340 12.08 -20.79 -1.82
N GLY A 341 12.71 -20.99 -0.67
CA GLY A 341 12.83 -19.93 0.30
C GLY A 341 13.63 -20.35 1.52
N PRO A 342 13.57 -19.55 2.58
CA PRO A 342 14.20 -19.90 3.85
C PRO A 342 13.63 -21.23 4.36
N PRO A 343 14.43 -22.06 5.05
CA PRO A 343 13.93 -23.31 5.64
C PRO A 343 12.66 -23.06 6.46
N VAL A 344 11.59 -23.80 6.14
CA VAL A 344 10.35 -23.79 6.92
C VAL A 344 10.54 -24.72 8.09
N GLU A 345 10.51 -24.15 9.29
CA GLU A 345 10.55 -24.93 10.51
C GLU A 345 9.21 -25.66 10.74
N PRO A 346 9.22 -26.91 11.23
CA PRO A 346 7.99 -27.64 11.52
C PRO A 346 7.05 -26.87 12.46
N LEU A 347 5.75 -26.93 12.18
CA LEU A 347 4.72 -26.27 13.00
C LEU A 347 4.82 -26.58 14.51
N PRO A 348 5.07 -27.84 14.96
CA PRO A 348 5.21 -28.14 16.38
C PRO A 348 6.37 -27.39 17.05
N ASP A 349 7.49 -27.23 16.34
CA ASP A 349 8.70 -26.57 16.84
C ASP A 349 8.49 -25.05 16.92
N LEU A 350 7.87 -24.45 15.91
CA LEU A 350 7.43 -23.05 15.95
C LEU A 350 6.47 -22.81 17.13
N GLY A 351 5.52 -23.72 17.35
CA GLY A 351 4.59 -23.65 18.47
C GLY A 351 5.29 -23.80 19.83
N ALA A 352 6.27 -24.69 19.94
CA ALA A 352 7.10 -24.85 21.13
C ALA A 352 7.92 -23.60 21.43
N ARG A 353 8.57 -23.01 20.41
CA ARG A 353 9.31 -21.75 20.55
C ARG A 353 8.43 -20.58 20.94
N ALA A 354 7.25 -20.45 20.32
CA ALA A 354 6.28 -19.42 20.68
C ALA A 354 5.83 -19.57 22.14
N ARG A 355 5.60 -20.81 22.62
CA ARG A 355 5.30 -21.09 24.02
C ARG A 355 6.46 -20.79 24.97
N ALA A 356 7.70 -21.09 24.58
CA ALA A 356 8.89 -20.77 25.36
C ALA A 356 9.02 -19.26 25.61
N GLY A 357 8.59 -18.43 24.65
CA GLY A 357 8.54 -16.97 24.79
C GLY A 357 7.36 -16.42 25.60
N ALA A 358 6.44 -17.26 26.10
CA ALA A 358 5.19 -16.78 26.71
C ALA A 358 5.41 -15.93 27.98
N ALA A 359 6.42 -16.28 28.79
CA ALA A 359 6.75 -15.51 29.99
C ALA A 359 7.23 -14.10 29.65
N ASP A 360 8.16 -13.96 28.73
CA ASP A 360 8.67 -12.66 28.28
C ASP A 360 7.64 -11.87 27.47
N PHE A 361 6.77 -12.55 26.70
CA PHE A 361 5.60 -11.88 26.13
C PHE A 361 4.72 -11.30 27.23
N GLY A 362 4.44 -12.06 28.30
CA GLY A 362 3.64 -11.57 29.42
C GLY A 362 4.23 -10.31 30.05
N ARG A 363 5.55 -10.29 30.25
CA ARG A 363 6.28 -9.11 30.74
C ARG A 363 6.18 -7.94 29.76
N LEU A 364 6.39 -8.18 28.46
CA LEU A 364 6.24 -7.18 27.41
C LEU A 364 4.83 -6.59 27.36
N PHE A 365 3.80 -7.45 27.42
CA PHE A 365 2.39 -7.07 27.37
C PHE A 365 1.98 -6.19 28.56
N ARG A 366 2.53 -6.47 29.75
CA ARG A 366 2.36 -5.65 30.96
C ARG A 366 3.26 -4.41 31.03
N GLY A 367 4.15 -4.22 30.05
CA GLY A 367 5.09 -3.10 30.01
C GLY A 367 6.31 -3.24 30.93
N GLU A 368 6.57 -4.43 31.46
CA GLU A 368 7.75 -4.76 32.29
C GLU A 368 9.02 -4.98 31.44
N LEU A 369 8.84 -5.26 30.15
CA LEU A 369 9.92 -5.31 29.16
C LEU A 369 9.79 -4.14 28.21
N VAL A 370 10.82 -3.29 28.13
CA VAL A 370 10.82 -2.09 27.29
C VAL A 370 11.30 -2.43 25.88
N VAL A 371 10.53 -2.00 24.87
CA VAL A 371 10.97 -2.03 23.47
C VAL A 371 11.71 -0.75 23.15
N THR A 372 13.03 -0.83 23.03
CA THR A 372 13.86 0.32 22.64
C THR A 372 13.85 0.54 21.14
N ARG A 373 13.81 -0.53 20.36
CA ARG A 373 13.75 -0.50 18.89
C ARG A 373 12.77 -1.54 18.38
N PRO A 374 11.75 -1.17 17.58
CA PRO A 374 10.74 -2.10 17.09
C PRO A 374 11.33 -3.28 16.30
N GLY A 375 12.46 -3.07 15.62
CA GLY A 375 13.11 -4.07 14.77
C GLY A 375 14.03 -5.05 15.49
N GLU A 376 14.17 -4.99 16.81
CA GLU A 376 15.19 -5.75 17.53
C GLU A 376 14.72 -6.32 18.88
N GLY A 377 15.54 -7.24 19.42
CA GLY A 377 15.32 -7.88 20.72
C GLY A 377 14.13 -8.84 20.71
N PHE A 378 13.75 -9.27 21.92
CA PHE A 378 12.71 -10.27 22.13
C PHE A 378 11.41 -9.97 21.36
N GLY A 379 10.93 -8.72 21.35
CA GLY A 379 9.69 -8.37 20.66
C GLY A 379 9.74 -8.66 19.16
N ALA A 380 10.87 -8.35 18.50
CA ALA A 380 11.06 -8.63 17.08
C ALA A 380 11.21 -10.13 16.80
N ASP A 381 12.00 -10.83 17.60
CA ASP A 381 12.26 -12.27 17.43
C ASP A 381 10.99 -13.10 17.69
N HIS A 382 10.24 -12.75 18.74
CA HIS A 382 8.97 -13.38 19.09
C HIS A 382 7.92 -13.12 18.02
N TYR A 383 7.80 -11.88 17.53
CA TYR A 383 6.90 -11.58 16.42
C TYR A 383 7.25 -12.36 15.15
N GLN A 384 8.54 -12.49 14.82
CA GLN A 384 8.97 -13.29 13.65
C GLN A 384 8.59 -14.77 13.83
N THR A 385 8.76 -15.33 15.03
CA THR A 385 8.32 -16.70 15.35
C THR A 385 6.81 -16.85 15.15
N LEU A 386 6.00 -15.91 15.67
CA LEU A 386 4.55 -15.92 15.50
C LEU A 386 4.13 -15.72 14.04
N GLN A 387 4.87 -14.92 13.28
CA GLN A 387 4.63 -14.76 11.85
C GLN A 387 4.89 -16.05 11.09
N SER A 388 6.02 -16.72 11.32
CA SER A 388 6.31 -18.02 10.71
C SER A 388 5.30 -19.07 11.13
N LEU A 389 4.88 -19.10 12.41
CA LEU A 389 3.86 -20.01 12.92
C LEU A 389 2.51 -19.83 12.22
N THR A 390 2.02 -18.59 12.12
CA THR A 390 0.70 -18.30 11.53
C THR A 390 0.71 -18.31 9.99
N ALA A 391 1.88 -18.37 9.36
CA ALA A 391 2.04 -18.47 7.91
C ALA A 391 2.39 -19.89 7.43
N HIS A 392 2.57 -20.84 8.35
CA HIS A 392 2.90 -22.23 8.04
C HIS A 392 1.74 -22.92 7.31
N HIS A 393 2.02 -23.84 6.37
CA HIS A 393 0.99 -24.51 5.57
C HIS A 393 0.02 -25.34 6.43
N ASP A 394 0.54 -26.14 7.36
CA ASP A 394 -0.27 -26.90 8.33
C ASP A 394 -1.03 -26.02 9.36
N PHE A 395 -0.87 -24.69 9.35
CA PHE A 395 -1.58 -23.82 10.30
C PHE A 395 -3.08 -23.80 10.04
N ALA A 396 -3.50 -23.92 8.77
CA ALA A 396 -4.91 -23.96 8.39
C ALA A 396 -5.63 -25.21 8.93
N ASP A 397 -4.90 -26.31 9.09
CA ASP A 397 -5.43 -27.60 9.56
C ASP A 397 -5.57 -27.68 11.10
N GLN A 398 -5.12 -26.66 11.83
CA GLN A 398 -5.26 -26.58 13.29
C GLN A 398 -6.69 -26.19 13.69
N SER A 399 -7.06 -26.39 14.95
CA SER A 399 -8.36 -25.97 15.47
C SER A 399 -8.56 -24.45 15.40
N ASP A 400 -9.81 -24.00 15.29
CA ASP A 400 -10.17 -22.58 15.25
C ASP A 400 -9.61 -21.82 16.46
N ASP A 401 -9.68 -22.41 17.66
CA ASP A 401 -9.12 -21.83 18.89
C ASP A 401 -7.60 -21.66 18.83
N TYR A 402 -6.88 -22.66 18.29
CA TYR A 402 -5.42 -22.57 18.11
C TYR A 402 -5.07 -21.45 17.14
N ARG A 403 -5.78 -21.36 16.01
CA ARG A 403 -5.55 -20.34 15.00
C ARG A 403 -5.86 -18.94 15.54
N ALA A 404 -6.99 -18.78 16.22
CA ALA A 404 -7.41 -17.52 16.83
C ALA A 404 -6.41 -17.04 17.89
N PHE A 405 -5.98 -17.93 18.79
CA PHE A 405 -5.03 -17.60 19.85
C PHE A 405 -3.70 -17.08 19.31
N TRP A 406 -3.07 -17.80 18.38
CA TRP A 406 -1.76 -17.40 17.85
C TRP A 406 -1.84 -16.19 16.91
N THR A 407 -2.94 -16.03 16.18
CA THR A 407 -3.20 -14.82 15.39
C THR A 407 -3.33 -13.62 16.31
N GLN A 408 -4.12 -13.70 17.38
CA GLN A 408 -4.24 -12.62 18.36
C GLN A 408 -2.89 -12.30 19.01
N ARG A 409 -2.11 -13.30 19.40
CA ARG A 409 -0.78 -13.10 20.00
C ARG A 409 0.16 -12.37 19.03
N ARG A 410 0.15 -12.74 17.75
CA ARG A 410 0.92 -12.09 16.70
C ARG A 410 0.56 -10.62 16.58
N GLU A 411 -0.74 -10.32 16.49
CA GLU A 411 -1.26 -8.96 16.37
C GLU A 411 -0.92 -8.09 17.58
N GLN A 412 -1.03 -8.63 18.79
CA GLN A 412 -0.63 -7.93 20.01
C GLN A 412 0.87 -7.66 20.05
N THR A 413 1.69 -8.65 19.70
CA THR A 413 3.16 -8.49 19.68
C THR A 413 3.57 -7.40 18.68
N LEU A 414 2.92 -7.33 17.51
CA LEU A 414 3.18 -6.29 16.53
C LEU A 414 2.93 -4.89 17.12
N ARG A 415 1.78 -4.66 17.74
CA ARG A 415 1.43 -3.37 18.36
C ARG A 415 2.36 -3.01 19.51
N LEU A 416 2.77 -4.00 20.32
CA LEU A 416 3.73 -3.79 21.41
C LEU A 416 5.08 -3.31 20.90
N ARG A 417 5.57 -3.85 19.77
CA ARG A 417 6.84 -3.43 19.17
C ARG A 417 6.85 -1.94 18.80
N PHE A 418 5.71 -1.40 18.42
CA PHE A 418 5.57 -0.01 17.98
C PHE A 418 4.85 0.88 19.01
N PHE A 419 4.61 0.37 20.23
CA PHE A 419 3.66 0.98 21.18
C PHE A 419 3.95 2.45 21.44
N THR A 420 5.14 2.76 21.97
CA THR A 420 5.54 4.12 22.33
C THR A 420 5.84 4.98 21.10
N SER A 421 6.31 4.38 20.02
CA SER A 421 6.71 5.13 18.81
C SER A 421 5.55 5.55 17.92
N HIS A 422 4.46 4.77 17.88
CA HIS A 422 3.38 4.98 16.91
C HIS A 422 1.98 4.75 17.50
N VAL A 423 1.75 3.63 18.20
CA VAL A 423 0.41 3.28 18.72
C VAL A 423 -0.12 4.33 19.67
N ALA A 424 0.61 4.63 20.75
CA ALA A 424 0.15 5.55 21.78
C ALA A 424 0.03 6.99 21.25
N PRO A 425 1.01 7.54 20.49
CA PRO A 425 0.87 8.85 19.85
C PRO A 425 -0.32 8.94 18.89
N THR A 426 -0.55 7.90 18.09
CA THR A 426 -1.67 7.89 17.14
C THR A 426 -3.00 7.76 17.85
N PHE A 427 -3.08 6.91 18.88
CA PHE A 427 -4.26 6.75 19.72
C PHE A 427 -4.66 8.08 20.37
N GLU A 428 -3.69 8.78 20.97
CA GLU A 428 -3.86 10.11 21.55
C GLU A 428 -4.42 11.09 20.51
N ARG A 429 -3.79 11.17 19.34
CA ARG A 429 -4.22 12.08 18.26
C ARG A 429 -5.65 11.79 17.77
N VAL A 430 -6.01 10.51 17.63
CA VAL A 430 -7.30 10.09 17.05
C VAL A 430 -8.43 10.14 18.09
N HIS A 431 -8.13 9.85 19.36
CA HIS A 431 -9.15 9.65 20.40
C HIS A 431 -9.11 10.65 21.56
N GLY A 432 -8.04 11.44 21.69
CA GLY A 432 -7.86 12.44 22.75
C GLY A 432 -9.09 13.32 23.02
N PRO A 433 -9.67 13.99 22.00
CA PRO A 433 -10.85 14.86 22.19
C PRO A 433 -12.08 14.12 22.73
N ARG A 434 -12.23 12.83 22.42
CA ARG A 434 -13.31 12.00 22.97
C ARG A 434 -13.03 11.66 24.43
N LEU A 435 -11.77 11.35 24.75
CA LEU A 435 -11.34 10.99 26.08
C LEU A 435 -11.33 12.18 27.04
N ASP A 436 -11.05 13.40 26.57
CA ASP A 436 -11.13 14.62 27.38
C ASP A 436 -12.48 14.72 28.11
N ARG A 437 -13.58 14.53 27.37
CA ARG A 437 -14.93 14.58 27.93
C ARG A 437 -15.19 13.45 28.93
N ALA A 438 -14.70 12.25 28.65
CA ALA A 438 -14.92 11.10 29.51
C ALA A 438 -14.14 11.20 30.84
N TYR A 439 -12.91 11.70 30.79
CA TYR A 439 -12.10 11.95 31.98
C TYR A 439 -12.68 13.09 32.83
N ALA A 440 -13.11 14.19 32.20
CA ALA A 440 -13.76 15.30 32.90
C ALA A 440 -15.06 14.87 33.60
N ALA A 441 -15.85 13.99 32.98
CA ALA A 441 -17.08 13.46 33.58
C ALA A 441 -16.84 12.61 34.85
N LEU A 442 -15.62 12.11 35.04
CA LEU A 442 -15.18 11.35 36.22
C LEU A 442 -14.33 12.18 37.18
N ASP A 443 -14.23 13.50 36.96
CA ASP A 443 -13.37 14.41 37.71
C ASP A 443 -11.88 13.95 37.72
N LEU A 444 -11.44 13.37 36.60
CA LEU A 444 -10.07 12.92 36.40
C LEU A 444 -9.32 13.85 35.44
N ALA A 445 -8.05 14.12 35.73
CA ALA A 445 -7.13 14.68 34.77
C ALA A 445 -6.74 13.60 33.74
N ARG A 446 -6.97 13.88 32.45
CA ARG A 446 -6.57 12.98 31.38
C ARG A 446 -5.04 13.02 31.19
N PRO A 447 -4.35 11.87 31.19
CA PRO A 447 -2.95 11.85 30.81
C PRO A 447 -2.78 12.02 29.30
N ASP A 448 -1.64 12.55 28.88
CA ASP A 448 -1.20 12.50 27.47
C ASP A 448 -0.73 11.07 27.16
N PHE A 449 -1.64 10.25 26.61
CA PHE A 449 -1.32 8.87 26.27
C PHE A 449 -0.21 8.75 25.24
N GLY A 450 -0.01 9.77 24.39
CA GLY A 450 1.02 9.77 23.36
C GLY A 450 2.44 9.74 23.90
N SER A 451 2.62 10.21 25.14
CA SER A 451 3.91 10.26 25.82
C SER A 451 4.18 9.07 26.75
N LEU A 452 3.16 8.28 27.07
CA LEU A 452 3.27 7.24 28.10
C LEU A 452 3.98 5.98 27.59
N THR A 453 4.73 5.35 28.50
CA THR A 453 5.15 3.96 28.32
C THR A 453 3.95 3.02 28.42
N ARG A 454 4.16 1.75 28.04
CA ARG A 454 3.15 0.70 28.17
C ARG A 454 2.66 0.53 29.62
N ALA A 455 3.58 0.48 30.59
CA ALA A 455 3.24 0.30 32.00
C ALA A 455 2.44 1.49 32.55
N GLU A 456 2.85 2.72 32.23
CA GLU A 456 2.14 3.94 32.63
C GLU A 456 0.75 4.03 31.99
N THR A 457 0.64 3.61 30.72
CA THR A 457 -0.66 3.54 30.03
C THR A 457 -1.61 2.58 30.74
N LEU A 458 -1.14 1.38 31.09
CA LEU A 458 -1.96 0.40 31.81
C LEU A 458 -2.40 0.93 33.18
N ALA A 459 -1.52 1.61 33.91
CA ALA A 459 -1.86 2.26 35.17
C ALA A 459 -2.92 3.37 34.98
N ALA A 460 -2.78 4.19 33.93
CA ALA A 460 -3.76 5.23 33.60
C ALA A 460 -5.14 4.65 33.26
N VAL A 461 -5.20 3.60 32.43
CA VAL A 461 -6.47 2.94 32.10
C VAL A 461 -7.11 2.30 33.32
N ALA A 462 -6.32 1.68 34.20
CA ALA A 462 -6.82 1.11 35.44
C ALA A 462 -7.44 2.16 36.38
N ARG A 463 -6.83 3.36 36.49
CA ARG A 463 -7.41 4.48 37.24
C ARG A 463 -8.75 4.94 36.66
N PHE A 464 -8.85 5.06 35.34
CA PHE A 464 -10.11 5.39 34.67
C PHE A 464 -11.18 4.32 34.92
N ASP A 465 -10.83 3.03 34.79
CA ASP A 465 -11.78 1.92 35.02
C ASP A 465 -12.30 1.87 36.46
N ALA A 466 -11.44 2.14 37.45
CA ALA A 466 -11.85 2.23 38.85
C ALA A 466 -12.85 3.37 39.07
N ALA A 467 -12.52 4.60 38.63
CA ALA A 467 -13.41 5.75 38.76
C ALA A 467 -14.74 5.54 38.02
N PHE A 468 -14.70 4.92 36.84
CA PHE A 468 -15.90 4.55 36.07
C PHE A 468 -16.81 3.61 36.88
N ARG A 469 -16.24 2.62 37.58
CA ARG A 469 -17.01 1.69 38.43
C ARG A 469 -17.55 2.38 39.68
N ASP A 470 -16.75 3.22 40.32
CA ASP A 470 -17.16 3.97 41.52
C ASP A 470 -18.30 4.95 41.23
N ALA A 471 -18.35 5.51 40.02
CA ALA A 471 -19.46 6.34 39.52
C ALA A 471 -20.72 5.53 39.13
N GLY A 472 -20.76 4.22 39.38
CA GLY A 472 -21.91 3.37 39.05
C GLY A 472 -21.97 2.90 37.59
N ALA A 473 -20.82 2.87 36.89
CA ALA A 473 -20.70 2.43 35.50
C ALA A 473 -21.65 3.15 34.51
N PRO A 474 -21.59 4.49 34.45
CA PRO A 474 -22.48 5.30 33.61
C PRO A 474 -22.46 4.87 32.15
N SER A 475 -23.64 4.67 31.57
CA SER A 475 -23.78 4.10 30.22
C SER A 475 -23.14 4.96 29.12
N GLU A 476 -23.15 6.27 29.31
CA GLU A 476 -22.57 7.28 28.43
C GLU A 476 -21.03 7.20 28.37
N LEU A 477 -20.37 6.67 29.40
CA LEU A 477 -18.91 6.53 29.44
C LEU A 477 -18.42 5.16 28.99
N ARG A 478 -19.32 4.18 28.83
CA ARG A 478 -18.99 2.80 28.43
C ARG A 478 -18.14 2.75 27.17
N ALA A 479 -18.52 3.52 26.16
CA ALA A 479 -17.81 3.50 24.89
C ALA A 479 -16.41 4.16 24.94
N ALA A 480 -16.13 5.01 25.93
CA ALA A 480 -14.78 5.53 26.19
C ALA A 480 -13.94 4.51 26.97
N ARG A 481 -14.55 3.82 27.95
CA ARG A 481 -13.92 2.70 28.66
C ARG A 481 -13.53 1.59 27.68
N ASP A 482 -14.45 1.15 26.84
CA ASP A 482 -14.21 0.07 25.88
C ASP A 482 -13.09 0.46 24.92
N LEU A 483 -13.04 1.72 24.48
CA LEU A 483 -11.94 2.24 23.66
C LEU A 483 -10.58 2.16 24.35
N LEU A 484 -10.50 2.52 25.64
CA LEU A 484 -9.27 2.43 26.43
C LEU A 484 -8.86 0.97 26.70
N VAL A 485 -9.82 0.11 27.00
CA VAL A 485 -9.56 -1.31 27.31
C VAL A 485 -9.20 -2.07 26.04
N GLU A 486 -10.04 -2.05 25.02
CA GLU A 486 -9.82 -2.78 23.76
C GLU A 486 -8.60 -2.21 23.03
N GLY A 487 -8.49 -0.88 22.93
CA GLY A 487 -7.34 -0.22 22.31
C GLY A 487 -6.09 -0.34 23.16
N LEU A 488 -6.02 0.32 24.30
CA LEU A 488 -4.78 0.47 25.05
C LEU A 488 -4.48 -0.64 26.06
N VAL A 489 -5.37 -1.60 26.33
CA VAL A 489 -5.04 -2.77 27.19
C VAL A 489 -4.92 -4.03 26.34
N GLN A 490 -5.93 -4.36 25.56
CA GLN A 490 -5.99 -5.61 24.79
C GLN A 490 -5.24 -5.52 23.45
N LEU A 491 -4.98 -4.30 22.97
CA LEU A 491 -4.34 -4.03 21.68
C LEU A 491 -5.14 -4.64 20.53
N ASP A 492 -6.46 -4.48 20.57
CA ASP A 492 -7.39 -5.00 19.57
C ASP A 492 -7.11 -4.38 18.19
N PRO A 493 -6.88 -5.19 17.15
CA PRO A 493 -6.74 -4.72 15.78
C PRO A 493 -7.88 -3.85 15.25
N ALA A 494 -9.10 -4.02 15.73
CA ALA A 494 -10.23 -3.20 15.34
C ALA A 494 -10.16 -1.77 15.92
N ARG A 495 -9.40 -1.56 17.00
CA ARG A 495 -9.20 -0.25 17.65
C ARG A 495 -7.86 0.38 17.29
N ILE A 496 -6.84 -0.45 17.12
CA ILE A 496 -5.50 -0.05 16.70
C ILE A 496 -5.22 -0.81 15.40
N PRO A 497 -5.64 -0.29 14.26
CA PRO A 497 -5.49 -1.01 13.01
C PRO A 497 -4.00 -0.94 12.57
N VAL A 498 -3.59 -1.86 11.69
CA VAL A 498 -2.16 -2.09 11.35
C VAL A 498 -1.50 -0.86 10.72
N GLU A 499 -2.30 0.02 10.13
CA GLU A 499 -1.88 1.25 9.46
C GLU A 499 -1.35 2.28 10.47
N TRP A 500 -1.56 2.09 11.77
CA TRP A 500 -0.95 2.93 12.81
C TRP A 500 0.51 2.57 13.11
N LEU A 501 1.06 1.50 12.51
CA LEU A 501 2.35 0.90 12.88
C LEU A 501 3.39 1.15 11.79
#